data_AF-A0AA38HJH7-F1
#
_entry.id   AF-A0AA38HJH7-F1
#
_cell.length_a   1.000
_cell.length_b   1.000
_cell.length_c   1.000
_cell.angle_alpha   90.00
_cell.angle_beta   90.00
_cell.angle_gamma   90.00
#
_symmetry.space_group_name_H-M   'P 1'
#
loop_
_entity.id
_entity.type
_entity.pdbx_description
1 polymer ?
#
loop_
_entity_poly.entity_id
_entity_poly.type
_entity_poly.pdbx_seq_one_letter_code
_entity_poly.pdbx_strand_id
1 'polypeptide(L)'
;MSRCLIMQQPLLVLSLLKEPVWTVGRVCCCSEGRLNDKSIVLLPPLEISNGRCLELDVSKIPEFAVFPGQCGIITSSQQSAPGGDLEKKVLFGRCYFLHLLCKDARKQMLASRVDKLRNYADRKSLELTVACGPFTASDGLFYKTLDALIEVLTEEPPDILMLIGPFVDLKHPVIQSCSVEKSFEEIYENLLTPRFKKALSLSENLLLLIVPSLRDVHHDRIFPQPPFQGPFMHERLRYLSNPCTFSVNEIVIGVTATDVLFHLSKEEVFKQSEGVRTDRLGRLANHLIEQRSFYPLYPPAMEVNLETSRIDKLEMACTPDILILPSDMKFFAKIVNDSLAVNPGRLTKALSAGTYCQISVAGIDRSHGVKSAGVLRC
;
A
#
# COMPACT_ATOMS: atom_id res chain seq x y z
N MET A 1 20.66 -4.77 -31.97
CA MET A 1 19.21 -4.56 -31.80
C MET A 1 18.58 -5.90 -31.47
N SER A 2 18.52 -6.25 -30.18
CA SER A 2 17.88 -7.48 -29.73
C SER A 2 16.37 -7.31 -29.92
N ARG A 3 15.77 -8.10 -30.82
CA ARG A 3 14.32 -8.07 -31.05
C ARG A 3 13.62 -8.49 -29.76
N CYS A 4 12.93 -7.55 -29.13
CA CYS A 4 11.96 -7.85 -28.08
C CYS A 4 10.78 -8.58 -28.74
N LEU A 5 10.90 -9.89 -28.90
CA LEU A 5 9.78 -10.76 -29.26
C LEU A 5 8.93 -10.92 -28.00
N ILE A 6 8.04 -9.94 -27.75
CA ILE A 6 6.92 -10.11 -26.83
C ILE A 6 6.10 -11.26 -27.42
N MET A 7 6.15 -12.42 -26.76
CA MET A 7 5.79 -13.70 -27.38
C MET A 7 4.29 -13.84 -27.70
N GLN A 8 4.01 -14.35 -28.89
CA GLN A 8 2.70 -14.89 -29.31
C GLN A 8 2.73 -16.42 -29.53
N GLN A 9 3.83 -17.11 -29.21
CA GLN A 9 3.97 -18.54 -29.50
C GLN A 9 3.84 -19.42 -28.24
N PRO A 10 3.21 -20.60 -28.37
CA PRO A 10 2.89 -21.47 -27.23
C PRO A 10 4.15 -22.03 -26.55
N LEU A 11 4.04 -22.30 -25.25
CA LEU A 11 5.10 -22.82 -24.37
C LEU A 11 5.89 -24.05 -24.90
N LEU A 12 5.28 -24.87 -25.77
CA LEU A 12 5.94 -25.99 -26.44
C LEU A 12 7.08 -25.59 -27.39
N VAL A 13 7.10 -24.33 -27.86
CA VAL A 13 8.18 -23.82 -28.72
C VAL A 13 9.37 -23.35 -27.89
N LEU A 14 9.14 -22.92 -26.64
CA LEU A 14 10.19 -22.46 -25.74
C LEU A 14 11.23 -23.55 -25.40
N SER A 15 10.81 -24.82 -25.36
CA SER A 15 11.70 -25.95 -25.10
C SER A 15 12.69 -26.27 -26.22
N LEU A 16 12.61 -25.60 -27.37
CA LEU A 16 13.45 -25.86 -28.54
C LEU A 16 14.41 -24.71 -28.88
N LEU A 17 14.33 -23.57 -28.17
CA LEU A 17 15.10 -22.38 -28.48
C LEU A 17 16.43 -22.35 -27.69
N LYS A 18 17.53 -22.12 -28.42
CA LYS A 18 18.87 -21.92 -27.84
C LYS A 18 19.15 -20.46 -27.43
N GLU A 19 18.32 -19.53 -27.88
CA GLU A 19 18.44 -18.09 -27.60
C GLU A 19 17.69 -17.71 -26.31
N PRO A 20 18.12 -16.64 -25.61
CA PRO A 20 17.41 -16.16 -24.43
C PRO A 20 16.01 -15.67 -24.80
N VAL A 21 15.00 -16.16 -24.08
CA VAL A 21 13.60 -15.80 -24.32
C VAL A 21 13.04 -14.97 -23.17
N TRP A 22 12.29 -13.92 -23.50
CA TRP A 22 11.61 -13.05 -22.56
C TRP A 22 10.17 -13.54 -22.38
N THR A 23 9.75 -13.76 -21.14
CA THR A 23 8.40 -14.22 -20.81
C THR A 23 7.82 -13.34 -19.72
N VAL A 24 6.59 -12.89 -19.91
CA VAL A 24 5.83 -12.19 -18.88
C VAL A 24 5.04 -13.21 -18.08
N GLY A 25 4.97 -13.04 -16.76
CA GLY A 25 4.13 -13.88 -15.93
C GLY A 25 4.02 -13.38 -14.50
N ARG A 26 3.31 -14.15 -13.70
CA ARG A 26 3.10 -13.93 -12.27
C ARG A 26 3.88 -14.96 -11.46
N VAL A 27 4.57 -14.52 -10.42
CA VAL A 27 5.21 -15.40 -9.44
C VAL A 27 4.14 -16.12 -8.62
N CYS A 28 4.20 -17.44 -8.55
CA CYS A 28 3.34 -18.28 -7.73
C CYS A 28 4.19 -19.24 -6.88
N CYS A 29 3.56 -19.86 -5.89
CA CYS A 29 4.14 -20.96 -5.11
C CYS A 29 3.48 -22.28 -5.54
N CYS A 30 4.27 -23.29 -5.91
CA CYS A 30 3.76 -24.62 -6.26
C CYS A 30 3.69 -25.60 -5.07
N SER A 31 4.16 -25.21 -3.89
CA SER A 31 4.02 -26.00 -2.66
C SER A 31 2.85 -25.52 -1.81
N GLU A 32 2.26 -26.39 -1.01
CA GLU A 32 1.26 -26.02 0.01
C GLU A 32 1.84 -25.12 1.13
N GLY A 33 3.18 -25.05 1.22
CA GLY A 33 3.90 -24.20 2.17
C GLY A 33 4.27 -22.82 1.62
N ARG A 34 4.97 -22.05 2.46
CA ARG A 34 5.49 -20.73 2.10
C ARG A 34 6.44 -20.79 0.91
N LEU A 35 6.45 -19.70 0.15
CA LEU A 35 7.40 -19.51 -0.94
C LEU A 35 8.84 -19.61 -0.40
N ASN A 36 9.67 -20.40 -1.08
CA ASN A 36 11.10 -20.52 -0.83
C ASN A 36 11.85 -20.48 -2.17
N ASP A 37 13.17 -20.43 -2.13
CA ASP A 37 14.05 -20.34 -3.30
C ASP A 37 13.88 -21.48 -4.31
N LYS A 38 13.38 -22.64 -3.88
CA LYS A 38 13.18 -23.83 -4.74
C LYS A 38 11.74 -24.00 -5.21
N SER A 39 10.78 -23.34 -4.58
CA SER A 39 9.34 -23.48 -4.88
C SER A 39 8.78 -22.35 -5.75
N ILE A 40 9.65 -21.47 -6.27
CA ILE A 40 9.27 -20.34 -7.11
C ILE A 40 8.89 -20.84 -8.50
N VAL A 41 7.65 -20.55 -8.89
CA VAL A 41 7.19 -20.79 -10.25
C VAL A 41 6.68 -19.51 -10.89
N LEU A 42 6.83 -19.42 -12.21
CA LEU A 42 6.21 -18.40 -13.03
C LEU A 42 4.96 -18.98 -13.69
N LEU A 43 3.85 -18.28 -13.58
CA LEU A 43 2.62 -18.53 -14.32
C LEU A 43 2.48 -17.46 -15.43
N PRO A 44 2.79 -17.78 -16.69
CA PRO A 44 2.55 -16.87 -17.80
C PRO A 44 1.05 -16.78 -18.13
N PRO A 45 0.62 -15.74 -18.88
CA PRO A 45 -0.76 -15.59 -19.34
C PRO A 45 -1.32 -16.86 -19.97
N LEU A 46 -2.61 -17.12 -19.75
CA LEU A 46 -3.30 -18.32 -20.21
C LEU A 46 -3.16 -18.49 -21.73
N GLU A 47 -3.21 -17.40 -22.51
CA GLU A 47 -3.11 -17.46 -23.98
C GLU A 47 -1.75 -17.99 -24.46
N ILE A 48 -0.69 -17.78 -23.67
CA ILE A 48 0.68 -18.16 -24.01
C ILE A 48 1.00 -19.55 -23.44
N SER A 49 0.52 -19.83 -22.24
CA SER A 49 0.95 -21.00 -21.46
C SER A 49 -0.02 -22.17 -21.46
N ASN A 50 -1.29 -21.96 -21.86
CA ASN A 50 -2.39 -22.88 -21.57
C ASN A 50 -2.43 -23.30 -20.08
N GLY A 51 -2.08 -22.37 -19.17
CA GLY A 51 -2.10 -22.59 -17.72
C GLY A 51 -0.90 -23.37 -17.18
N ARG A 52 0.15 -23.61 -17.98
CA ARG A 52 1.36 -24.28 -17.51
C ARG A 52 2.25 -23.33 -16.73
N CYS A 53 2.70 -23.78 -15.55
CA CYS A 53 3.70 -23.11 -14.75
C CYS A 53 5.12 -23.48 -15.22
N LEU A 54 6.05 -22.53 -15.06
CA LEU A 54 7.47 -22.69 -15.30
C LEU A 54 8.21 -22.63 -13.96
N GLU A 55 8.94 -23.68 -13.61
CA GLU A 55 9.82 -23.68 -12.44
C GLU A 55 11.02 -22.76 -12.69
N LEU A 56 11.35 -21.94 -11.69
CA LEU A 56 12.45 -20.98 -11.77
C LEU A 56 13.62 -21.42 -10.90
N ASP A 57 14.81 -21.52 -11.49
CA ASP A 57 16.05 -21.73 -10.72
C ASP A 57 16.72 -20.38 -10.43
N VAL A 58 16.64 -19.94 -9.18
CA VAL A 58 17.23 -18.68 -8.68
C VAL A 58 18.62 -18.85 -8.08
N SER A 59 19.20 -20.05 -8.10
CA SER A 59 20.47 -20.37 -7.41
C SER A 59 21.62 -19.47 -7.87
N LYS A 60 21.68 -19.18 -9.18
CA LYS A 60 22.72 -18.35 -9.82
C LYS A 60 22.45 -16.85 -9.75
N ILE A 61 21.30 -16.43 -9.23
CA ILE A 61 20.97 -15.01 -9.11
C ILE A 61 21.68 -14.45 -7.88
N PRO A 62 22.48 -13.38 -8.02
CA PRO A 62 23.15 -12.76 -6.87
C PRO A 62 22.15 -12.04 -5.96
N GLU A 63 21.17 -11.35 -6.55
CA GLU A 63 20.21 -10.52 -5.82
C GLU A 63 18.81 -10.63 -6.43
N PHE A 64 17.81 -10.91 -5.60
CA PHE A 64 16.41 -10.89 -5.99
C PHE A 64 15.51 -10.64 -4.79
N ALA A 65 14.29 -10.18 -5.07
CA ALA A 65 13.23 -10.08 -4.09
C ALA A 65 11.90 -10.36 -4.80
N VAL A 66 11.25 -11.44 -4.42
CA VAL A 66 10.02 -11.90 -5.04
C VAL A 66 8.97 -12.31 -4.03
N PHE A 67 7.70 -12.24 -4.42
CA PHE A 67 6.58 -12.65 -3.59
C PHE A 67 5.44 -13.21 -4.47
N PRO A 68 4.53 -14.04 -3.92
CA PRO A 68 3.39 -14.56 -4.68
C PRO A 68 2.47 -13.44 -5.19
N GLY A 69 2.10 -13.47 -6.47
CA GLY A 69 1.27 -12.44 -7.10
C GLY A 69 2.07 -11.38 -7.87
N GLN A 70 3.39 -11.30 -7.66
CA GLN A 70 4.24 -10.35 -8.36
C GLN A 70 4.28 -10.62 -9.87
N CYS A 71 3.87 -9.63 -10.66
CA CYS A 71 3.95 -9.64 -12.11
C CYS A 71 5.31 -9.08 -12.57
N GLY A 72 5.93 -9.72 -13.56
CA GLY A 72 7.21 -9.29 -14.11
C GLY A 72 7.58 -9.96 -15.42
N ILE A 73 8.67 -9.48 -16.02
CA ILE A 73 9.28 -10.09 -17.21
C ILE A 73 10.51 -10.87 -16.80
N ILE A 74 10.55 -12.15 -17.13
CA ILE A 74 11.65 -13.06 -16.83
C ILE A 74 12.35 -13.42 -18.13
N THR A 75 13.68 -13.40 -18.12
CA THR A 75 14.45 -14.03 -19.19
C THR A 75 14.79 -15.45 -18.82
N SER A 76 14.63 -16.37 -19.77
CA SER A 76 15.06 -17.74 -19.64
C SER A 76 16.16 -18.02 -20.66
N SER A 77 17.23 -18.70 -20.23
CA SER A 77 18.18 -19.34 -21.15
C SER A 77 18.25 -20.82 -20.82
N GLN A 78 18.08 -21.69 -21.81
CA GLN A 78 18.29 -23.12 -21.61
C GLN A 78 19.75 -23.46 -21.88
N GLN A 79 20.34 -24.26 -21.00
CA GLN A 79 21.57 -25.00 -21.28
C GLN A 79 21.24 -26.49 -21.19
N SER A 80 21.47 -27.22 -22.28
CA SER A 80 21.28 -28.66 -22.35
C SER A 80 22.23 -29.35 -21.35
N ALA A 81 21.70 -30.19 -20.46
CA ALA A 81 22.54 -31.12 -19.71
C ALA A 81 23.04 -32.22 -20.66
N PRO A 82 24.30 -32.68 -20.56
CA PRO A 82 24.78 -33.82 -21.33
C PRO A 82 24.14 -35.10 -20.76
N GLY A 83 23.05 -35.57 -21.36
CA GLY A 83 22.35 -36.76 -20.85
C GLY A 83 20.91 -37.00 -21.30
N GLY A 84 20.34 -36.21 -22.21
CA GLY A 84 19.05 -36.53 -22.86
C GLY A 84 17.79 -36.27 -22.02
N ASP A 85 17.90 -36.15 -20.69
CA ASP A 85 16.79 -35.66 -19.87
C ASP A 85 16.68 -34.14 -19.98
N LEU A 86 15.55 -33.67 -20.53
CA LEU A 86 15.12 -32.27 -20.47
C LEU A 86 14.73 -31.92 -19.02
N GLU A 87 15.70 -31.87 -18.11
CA GLU A 87 15.48 -31.22 -16.82
C GLU A 87 15.31 -29.72 -17.06
N LYS A 88 14.10 -29.26 -16.74
CA LYS A 88 13.59 -27.88 -16.89
C LYS A 88 14.39 -26.90 -16.03
N LYS A 89 15.57 -26.49 -16.46
CA LYS A 89 16.32 -25.41 -15.79
C LYS A 89 16.18 -24.13 -16.58
N VAL A 90 15.09 -23.40 -16.30
CA VAL A 90 14.91 -22.02 -16.72
C VAL A 90 15.90 -21.17 -15.91
N LEU A 91 17.06 -20.85 -16.50
CA LEU A 91 18.00 -19.91 -15.93
C LEU A 91 17.42 -18.51 -16.06
N PHE A 92 16.94 -17.99 -14.94
CA PHE A 92 16.33 -16.67 -14.83
C PHE A 92 17.36 -15.56 -15.07
N GLY A 93 16.97 -14.55 -15.85
CA GLY A 93 17.57 -13.23 -15.80
C GLY A 93 16.53 -12.16 -15.43
N ARG A 94 17.00 -11.25 -14.56
CA ARG A 94 16.40 -10.02 -14.03
C ARG A 94 14.92 -9.77 -14.38
N CYS A 95 14.05 -9.77 -13.35
CA CYS A 95 12.72 -9.18 -13.42
C CYS A 95 12.85 -7.70 -13.78
N TYR A 96 12.50 -7.32 -15.00
CA TYR A 96 12.32 -5.91 -15.36
C TYR A 96 10.88 -5.52 -15.05
N PHE A 97 10.70 -4.57 -14.15
CA PHE A 97 9.41 -3.95 -13.86
C PHE A 97 9.09 -2.93 -14.95
N LEU A 98 7.95 -3.09 -15.62
CA LEU A 98 7.54 -2.16 -16.67
C LEU A 98 7.09 -0.83 -16.05
N HIS A 99 8.01 0.13 -15.93
CA HIS A 99 7.72 1.52 -15.58
C HIS A 99 7.28 2.29 -16.84
N LEU A 100 5.99 2.26 -17.14
CA LEU A 100 5.32 3.26 -17.96
C LEU A 100 4.35 4.04 -17.07
N LEU A 101 4.88 5.04 -16.37
CA LEU A 101 4.06 6.03 -15.68
C LEU A 101 3.27 6.82 -16.74
N CYS A 102 1.95 6.72 -16.69
CA CYS A 102 1.11 7.51 -17.57
C CYS A 102 1.08 8.96 -17.04
N LYS A 103 1.87 9.85 -17.63
CA LYS A 103 1.83 11.30 -17.32
C LYS A 103 0.42 11.87 -17.46
N ASP A 104 -0.40 11.29 -18.33
CA ASP A 104 -1.76 11.73 -18.58
C ASP A 104 -2.73 11.31 -17.46
N ALA A 105 -2.53 10.14 -16.84
CA ALA A 105 -3.29 9.74 -15.65
C ALA A 105 -3.06 10.72 -14.49
N ARG A 106 -1.81 11.15 -14.28
CA ARG A 106 -1.49 12.17 -13.27
C ARG A 106 -2.18 13.50 -13.55
N LYS A 107 -2.21 13.97 -14.81
CA LYS A 107 -2.93 15.20 -15.20
C LYS A 107 -4.43 15.09 -14.92
N GLN A 108 -5.04 13.95 -15.23
CA GLN A 108 -6.46 13.70 -14.96
C GLN A 108 -6.75 13.70 -13.46
N MET A 109 -5.90 13.04 -12.65
CA MET A 109 -6.03 13.05 -11.18
C MET A 109 -5.86 14.44 -10.56
N LEU A 110 -4.97 15.26 -11.13
CA LEU A 110 -4.82 16.65 -10.73
C LEU A 110 -5.99 17.53 -11.20
N ALA A 111 -6.84 17.06 -12.11
CA ALA A 111 -8.08 17.76 -12.47
C ALA A 111 -9.22 17.43 -11.49
N SER A 112 -9.27 16.20 -10.96
CA SER A 112 -10.29 15.70 -10.03
C SER A 112 -9.93 15.92 -8.55
N ARG A 113 -9.40 17.09 -8.18
CA ARG A 113 -8.89 17.36 -6.83
C ARG A 113 -10.00 17.25 -5.78
N VAL A 114 -9.67 16.66 -4.63
CA VAL A 114 -10.63 16.51 -3.53
C VAL A 114 -10.99 17.87 -2.95
N ASP A 115 -10.03 18.79 -2.85
CA ASP A 115 -10.27 20.19 -2.49
C ASP A 115 -9.12 21.09 -3.01
N LYS A 116 -9.43 22.37 -3.26
CA LYS A 116 -8.42 23.44 -3.40
C LYS A 116 -8.35 24.17 -2.07
N LEU A 117 -7.27 23.98 -1.32
CA LEU A 117 -7.03 24.76 -0.12
C LEU A 117 -6.72 26.20 -0.56
N ARG A 118 -7.73 27.08 -0.46
CA ARG A 118 -7.80 28.41 -1.09
C ARG A 118 -6.64 29.35 -0.74
N ASN A 119 -5.88 29.06 0.32
CA ASN A 119 -4.81 29.91 0.85
C ASN A 119 -3.39 29.32 0.66
N TYR A 120 -3.22 28.25 -0.13
CA TYR A 120 -1.89 27.63 -0.28
C TYR A 120 -0.89 28.47 -1.07
N ALA A 121 -1.36 29.38 -1.94
CA ALA A 121 -0.46 30.26 -2.69
C ALA A 121 0.31 31.26 -1.78
N ASP A 122 -0.26 31.59 -0.61
CA ASP A 122 0.31 32.56 0.34
C ASP A 122 0.97 31.88 1.57
N ARG A 123 0.80 30.54 1.73
CA ARG A 123 1.36 29.78 2.86
C ARG A 123 2.72 29.17 2.52
N LYS A 124 3.60 29.12 3.53
CA LYS A 124 4.97 28.56 3.41
C LYS A 124 4.99 27.03 3.31
N SER A 125 4.03 26.32 3.90
CA SER A 125 3.94 24.86 3.89
C SER A 125 2.49 24.37 4.03
N LEU A 126 2.24 23.13 3.60
CA LEU A 126 1.01 22.36 3.82
C LEU A 126 1.28 21.36 4.94
N GLU A 127 0.50 21.40 6.00
CA GLU A 127 0.66 20.51 7.15
C GLU A 127 -0.40 19.40 7.15
N LEU A 128 0.05 18.16 6.98
CA LEU A 128 -0.77 16.95 6.99
C LEU A 128 -0.44 16.10 8.22
N THR A 129 -1.44 15.88 9.09
CA THR A 129 -1.35 14.92 10.19
C THR A 129 -2.07 13.64 9.81
N VAL A 130 -1.41 12.49 9.97
CA VAL A 130 -1.95 11.16 9.69
C VAL A 130 -1.89 10.31 10.94
N ALA A 131 -3.05 9.79 11.37
CA ALA A 131 -3.15 8.83 12.46
C ALA A 131 -3.94 7.60 12.03
N CYS A 132 -3.52 6.43 12.50
CA CYS A 132 -4.18 5.17 12.19
C CYS A 132 -4.61 4.45 13.47
N GLY A 133 -5.82 3.92 13.46
CA GLY A 133 -6.37 3.15 14.57
C GLY A 133 -5.56 1.87 14.86
N PRO A 134 -5.76 1.25 16.04
CA PRO A 134 -6.86 1.52 16.97
C PRO A 134 -6.76 2.87 17.70
N PHE A 135 -7.92 3.49 17.93
CA PHE A 135 -8.06 4.79 18.59
C PHE A 135 -8.42 4.70 20.09
N THR A 136 -8.43 3.50 20.64
CA THR A 136 -8.68 3.24 22.06
C THR A 136 -7.82 2.09 22.55
N ALA A 137 -7.55 2.06 23.85
CA ALA A 137 -6.78 1.01 24.50
C ALA A 137 -7.64 -0.24 24.73
N SER A 138 -6.98 -1.39 24.90
CA SER A 138 -7.65 -2.69 25.01
C SER A 138 -8.48 -2.90 26.28
N ASP A 139 -8.38 -2.01 27.26
CA ASP A 139 -9.10 -2.04 28.54
C ASP A 139 -10.49 -1.39 28.48
N GLY A 140 -10.83 -0.69 27.39
CA GLY A 140 -12.16 -0.13 27.23
C GLY A 140 -12.32 0.80 26.02
N LEU A 141 -13.57 1.14 25.72
CA LEU A 141 -13.94 1.99 24.58
C LEU A 141 -13.98 3.48 24.96
N PHE A 142 -12.96 3.95 25.69
CA PHE A 142 -12.91 5.33 26.19
C PHE A 142 -12.36 6.32 25.15
N TYR A 143 -11.56 5.85 24.18
CA TYR A 143 -10.93 6.66 23.12
C TYR A 143 -10.02 7.80 23.62
N LYS A 144 -9.38 7.60 24.78
CA LYS A 144 -8.48 8.59 25.40
C LYS A 144 -7.30 8.98 24.51
N THR A 145 -6.79 8.06 23.68
CA THR A 145 -5.66 8.35 22.78
C THR A 145 -6.07 9.25 21.61
N LEU A 146 -7.30 9.13 21.11
CA LEU A 146 -7.84 10.07 20.13
C LEU A 146 -8.10 11.45 20.74
N ASP A 147 -8.60 11.50 21.98
CA ASP A 147 -8.76 12.76 22.70
C ASP A 147 -7.41 13.48 22.88
N ALA A 148 -6.39 12.75 23.33
CA ALA A 148 -5.04 13.27 23.50
C ALA A 148 -4.44 13.77 22.17
N LEU A 149 -4.66 13.05 21.05
CA LEU A 149 -4.23 13.52 19.73
C LEU A 149 -4.91 14.86 19.38
N ILE A 150 -6.23 14.97 19.56
CA ILE A 150 -6.97 16.22 19.26
C ILE A 150 -6.47 17.37 20.15
N GLU A 151 -6.14 17.09 21.41
CA GLU A 151 -5.56 18.08 22.34
C GLU A 151 -4.20 18.56 21.87
N VAL A 152 -3.30 17.66 21.45
CA VAL A 152 -1.99 18.04 20.88
C VAL A 152 -2.15 18.93 19.63
N LEU A 153 -3.12 18.61 18.78
CA LEU A 153 -3.42 19.40 17.56
C LEU A 153 -4.15 20.72 17.84
N THR A 154 -4.49 21.02 19.11
CA THR A 154 -5.07 22.32 19.48
C THR A 154 -4.01 23.41 19.50
N GLU A 155 -2.77 23.08 19.85
CA GLU A 155 -1.66 24.05 19.87
C GLU A 155 -1.22 24.43 18.46
N GLU A 156 -1.04 23.43 17.58
CA GLU A 156 -0.66 23.61 16.18
C GLU A 156 -1.63 22.83 15.26
N PRO A 157 -2.76 23.43 14.87
CA PRO A 157 -3.76 22.75 14.04
C PRO A 157 -3.24 22.53 12.61
N PRO A 158 -3.31 21.30 12.08
CA PRO A 158 -2.87 21.01 10.71
C PRO A 158 -3.87 21.52 9.67
N ASP A 159 -3.43 21.63 8.43
CA ASP A 159 -4.34 21.88 7.29
C ASP A 159 -5.21 20.66 7.00
N ILE A 160 -4.65 19.46 7.18
CA ILE A 160 -5.33 18.21 6.90
C ILE A 160 -5.11 17.25 8.06
N LEU A 161 -6.20 16.69 8.59
CA LEU A 161 -6.17 15.57 9.51
C LEU A 161 -6.74 14.34 8.80
N MET A 162 -5.92 13.32 8.60
CA MET A 162 -6.34 12.04 8.07
C MET A 162 -6.39 11.00 9.18
N LEU A 163 -7.57 10.44 9.41
CA LEU A 163 -7.80 9.33 10.33
C LEU A 163 -8.11 8.07 9.54
N ILE A 164 -7.29 7.04 9.74
CA ILE A 164 -7.43 5.75 9.09
C ILE A 164 -7.89 4.74 10.13
N GLY A 165 -8.90 3.92 9.81
CA GLY A 165 -9.42 2.90 10.71
C GLY A 165 -8.36 1.87 11.17
N PRO A 166 -8.71 0.98 12.11
CA PRO A 166 -10.06 0.78 12.62
C PRO A 166 -10.48 1.79 13.68
N PHE A 167 -11.71 2.26 13.55
CA PHE A 167 -12.44 3.11 14.47
C PHE A 167 -13.13 2.30 15.56
N VAL A 168 -13.99 1.36 15.18
CA VAL A 168 -14.53 0.35 16.09
C VAL A 168 -13.90 -0.98 15.70
N ASP A 169 -12.82 -1.32 16.40
CA ASP A 169 -11.95 -2.43 16.00
C ASP A 169 -12.58 -3.79 16.33
N LEU A 170 -12.77 -4.60 15.30
CA LEU A 170 -13.18 -6.00 15.37
C LEU A 170 -12.30 -6.84 16.31
N LYS A 171 -11.00 -6.55 16.38
CA LYS A 171 -10.06 -7.28 17.24
C LYS A 171 -10.03 -6.76 18.68
N HIS A 172 -10.85 -5.76 19.03
CA HIS A 172 -10.88 -5.21 20.38
C HIS A 172 -11.50 -6.23 21.37
N PRO A 173 -10.92 -6.50 22.54
CA PRO A 173 -11.41 -7.52 23.47
C PRO A 173 -12.89 -7.36 23.84
N VAL A 174 -13.33 -6.14 24.15
CA VAL A 174 -14.73 -5.82 24.50
C VAL A 174 -15.70 -6.05 23.33
N ILE A 175 -15.24 -5.91 22.09
CA ILE A 175 -16.05 -6.16 20.89
C ILE A 175 -16.12 -7.68 20.65
N GLN A 176 -15.01 -8.38 20.82
CA GLN A 176 -14.94 -9.85 20.67
C GLN A 176 -15.71 -10.61 21.75
N SER A 177 -15.79 -10.07 22.97
CA SER A 177 -16.56 -10.67 24.07
C SER A 177 -18.07 -10.49 23.91
N CYS A 178 -18.54 -9.74 22.91
CA CYS A 178 -19.96 -9.40 22.72
C CYS A 178 -20.62 -8.85 24.00
N SER A 179 -19.86 -8.14 24.83
CA SER A 179 -20.33 -7.62 26.12
C SER A 179 -20.86 -6.19 26.04
N VAL A 180 -21.04 -5.67 24.82
CA VAL A 180 -21.60 -4.33 24.57
C VAL A 180 -23.11 -4.43 24.37
N GLU A 181 -23.85 -3.53 25.01
CA GLU A 181 -25.31 -3.47 24.91
C GLU A 181 -25.81 -2.67 23.69
N LYS A 182 -24.92 -1.88 23.08
CA LYS A 182 -25.19 -1.00 21.93
C LYS A 182 -24.81 -1.66 20.62
N SER A 183 -25.47 -1.26 19.53
CA SER A 183 -25.02 -1.67 18.20
C SER A 183 -23.62 -1.10 17.88
N PHE A 184 -22.92 -1.71 16.93
CA PHE A 184 -21.59 -1.22 16.57
C PHE A 184 -21.65 0.15 15.88
N GLU A 185 -22.72 0.39 15.13
CA GLU A 185 -23.05 1.69 14.54
C GLU A 185 -23.28 2.72 15.64
N GLU A 186 -24.08 2.41 16.66
CA GLU A 186 -24.29 3.31 17.81
C GLU A 186 -23.00 3.59 18.57
N ILE A 187 -22.08 2.64 18.68
CA ILE A 187 -20.75 2.85 19.29
C ILE A 187 -19.95 3.85 18.46
N TYR A 188 -19.89 3.66 17.15
CA TYR A 188 -19.21 4.58 16.23
C TYR A 188 -19.82 5.98 16.30
N GLU A 189 -21.15 6.07 16.21
CA GLU A 189 -21.88 7.34 16.22
C GLU A 189 -21.74 8.08 17.54
N ASN A 190 -22.00 7.42 18.67
CA ASN A 190 -22.02 8.08 19.98
C ASN A 190 -20.62 8.44 20.47
N LEU A 191 -19.60 7.64 20.16
CA LEU A 191 -18.27 7.83 20.72
C LEU A 191 -17.33 8.59 19.77
N LEU A 192 -17.44 8.42 18.44
CA LEU A 192 -16.50 9.08 17.51
C LEU A 192 -17.04 10.35 16.87
N THR A 193 -18.34 10.44 16.59
CA THR A 193 -18.91 11.67 16.00
C THR A 193 -18.60 12.92 16.83
N PRO A 194 -18.71 12.93 18.18
CA PRO A 194 -18.35 14.10 18.97
C PRO A 194 -16.87 14.48 18.81
N ARG A 195 -15.97 13.49 18.66
CA ARG A 195 -14.53 13.70 18.49
C ARG A 195 -14.19 14.24 17.11
N PHE A 196 -14.88 13.76 16.06
CA PHE A 196 -14.75 14.34 14.72
C PHE A 196 -15.23 15.79 14.67
N LYS A 197 -16.33 16.10 15.36
CA LYS A 197 -16.81 17.50 15.51
C LYS A 197 -15.80 18.35 16.29
N LYS A 198 -15.21 17.83 17.37
CA LYS A 198 -14.14 18.50 18.12
C LYS A 198 -12.91 18.76 17.23
N ALA A 199 -12.49 17.78 16.43
CA ALA A 199 -11.39 17.94 15.48
C ALA A 199 -11.67 19.02 14.42
N LEU A 200 -12.89 19.07 13.88
CA LEU A 200 -13.31 20.12 12.94
C LEU A 200 -13.35 21.52 13.56
N SER A 201 -13.52 21.61 14.88
CA SER A 201 -13.50 22.90 15.61
C SER A 201 -12.09 23.42 15.92
N LEU A 202 -11.03 22.63 15.69
CA LEU A 202 -9.64 23.05 15.92
C LEU A 202 -9.23 24.24 15.04
N SER A 203 -9.73 24.28 13.80
CA SER A 203 -9.45 25.34 12.83
C SER A 203 -10.53 25.38 11.77
N GLU A 204 -10.90 26.58 11.33
CA GLU A 204 -11.86 26.79 10.24
C GLU A 204 -11.35 26.29 8.88
N ASN A 205 -10.03 26.11 8.74
CA ASN A 205 -9.41 25.68 7.49
C ASN A 205 -9.04 24.18 7.46
N LEU A 206 -9.22 23.46 8.57
CA LEU A 206 -8.85 22.04 8.67
C LEU A 206 -9.79 21.18 7.82
N LEU A 207 -9.21 20.37 6.95
CA LEU A 207 -9.88 19.30 6.20
C LEU A 207 -9.72 17.96 6.94
N LEU A 208 -10.84 17.34 7.32
CA LEU A 208 -10.87 16.03 7.96
C LEU A 208 -11.13 14.94 6.92
N LEU A 209 -10.21 13.99 6.81
CA LEU A 209 -10.29 12.83 5.92
C LEU A 209 -10.44 11.56 6.74
N ILE A 210 -11.45 10.75 6.42
CA ILE A 210 -11.74 9.48 7.10
C ILE A 210 -11.60 8.33 6.11
N VAL A 211 -10.76 7.34 6.44
CA VAL A 211 -10.52 6.14 5.61
C VAL A 211 -10.92 4.89 6.40
N PRO A 212 -11.78 4.02 5.88
CA PRO A 212 -12.22 2.80 6.56
C PRO A 212 -11.11 1.74 6.59
N SER A 213 -11.25 0.76 7.49
CA SER A 213 -10.42 -0.45 7.56
C SER A 213 -11.29 -1.70 7.50
N LEU A 214 -10.73 -2.83 7.05
CA LEU A 214 -11.39 -4.14 7.09
C LEU A 214 -11.68 -4.60 8.52
N ARG A 215 -11.03 -3.95 9.50
CA ARG A 215 -11.24 -4.17 10.93
C ARG A 215 -12.35 -3.33 11.53
N ASP A 216 -12.96 -2.41 10.77
CA ASP A 216 -14.14 -1.70 11.23
C ASP A 216 -15.34 -2.64 11.30
N VAL A 217 -15.76 -2.96 12.52
CA VAL A 217 -16.78 -4.00 12.76
C VAL A 217 -18.14 -3.64 12.17
N HIS A 218 -18.43 -2.34 12.05
CA HIS A 218 -19.68 -1.71 11.59
C HIS A 218 -19.70 -1.42 10.08
N HIS A 219 -18.75 -1.95 9.30
CA HIS A 219 -18.63 -1.66 7.87
C HIS A 219 -18.32 -2.92 7.06
N ASP A 220 -18.47 -2.82 5.74
CA ASP A 220 -18.21 -3.91 4.79
C ASP A 220 -16.78 -4.43 4.91
N ARG A 221 -16.61 -5.74 5.15
CA ARG A 221 -15.29 -6.37 5.30
C ARG A 221 -14.77 -7.00 4.02
N ILE A 222 -15.01 -6.33 2.90
CA ILE A 222 -14.61 -6.78 1.57
C ILE A 222 -13.64 -5.74 1.02
N PHE A 223 -12.48 -6.18 0.56
CA PHE A 223 -11.46 -5.33 -0.03
C PHE A 223 -11.53 -5.41 -1.55
N PRO A 224 -11.56 -4.30 -2.30
CA PRO A 224 -11.62 -2.89 -1.88
C PRO A 224 -12.93 -2.50 -1.16
N GLN A 225 -12.85 -1.63 -0.15
CA GLN A 225 -13.99 -1.14 0.64
C GLN A 225 -14.51 0.21 0.14
N PRO A 226 -15.84 0.41 0.09
CA PRO A 226 -16.43 1.72 -0.19
C PRO A 226 -16.19 2.70 0.98
N PRO A 227 -16.35 4.02 0.75
CA PRO A 227 -16.36 4.99 1.84
C PRO A 227 -17.46 4.71 2.87
N PHE A 228 -17.29 5.18 4.10
CA PHE A 228 -18.37 5.17 5.08
C PHE A 228 -19.55 6.02 4.61
N GLN A 229 -20.77 5.54 4.90
CA GLN A 229 -21.96 6.38 4.96
C GLN A 229 -21.95 7.07 6.33
N GLY A 230 -21.13 8.11 6.45
CA GLY A 230 -20.84 8.73 7.73
C GLY A 230 -22.08 9.29 8.44
N PRO A 231 -22.06 9.36 9.78
CA PRO A 231 -23.23 9.73 10.58
C PRO A 231 -23.58 11.22 10.50
N PHE A 232 -22.70 12.03 9.91
CA PHE A 232 -22.97 13.41 9.59
C PHE A 232 -22.15 13.84 8.39
N MET A 233 -22.64 14.89 7.74
CA MET A 233 -21.98 15.55 6.62
C MET A 233 -21.48 16.93 7.06
N HIS A 234 -20.32 17.33 6.55
CA HIS A 234 -19.73 18.64 6.80
C HIS A 234 -18.89 19.05 5.58
N GLU A 235 -18.85 20.34 5.25
CA GLU A 235 -18.17 20.82 4.03
C GLU A 235 -16.66 20.53 4.03
N ARG A 236 -16.06 20.43 5.22
CA ARG A 236 -14.64 20.10 5.48
C ARG A 236 -14.40 18.65 5.90
N LEU A 237 -15.37 17.76 5.68
CA LEU A 237 -15.26 16.34 5.98
C LEU A 237 -15.40 15.54 4.69
N ARG A 238 -14.49 14.59 4.48
CA ARG A 238 -14.56 13.63 3.37
C ARG A 238 -14.36 12.22 3.90
N TYR A 239 -15.31 11.35 3.60
CA TYR A 239 -15.16 9.91 3.75
C TYR A 239 -14.58 9.35 2.44
N LEU A 240 -13.48 8.62 2.52
CA LEU A 240 -12.75 8.05 1.39
C LEU A 240 -12.87 6.52 1.39
N SER A 241 -12.58 5.88 0.26
CA SER A 241 -12.53 4.42 0.13
C SER A 241 -11.24 3.83 0.70
N ASN A 242 -11.19 2.50 0.87
CA ASN A 242 -9.96 1.77 1.15
C ASN A 242 -9.70 0.70 0.06
N PRO A 243 -8.65 0.83 -0.76
CA PRO A 243 -7.69 1.92 -0.80
C PRO A 243 -8.28 3.16 -1.47
N CYS A 244 -7.54 4.27 -1.47
CA CYS A 244 -7.86 5.44 -2.27
C CYS A 244 -6.60 6.15 -2.76
N THR A 245 -6.72 6.84 -3.89
CA THR A 245 -5.74 7.83 -4.35
C THR A 245 -6.47 9.14 -4.57
N PHE A 246 -5.94 10.22 -4.04
CA PHE A 246 -6.52 11.54 -4.19
C PHE A 246 -5.43 12.61 -4.29
N SER A 247 -5.82 13.81 -4.71
CA SER A 247 -4.91 14.95 -4.80
C SER A 247 -5.37 16.11 -3.92
N VAL A 248 -4.40 16.71 -3.23
CA VAL A 248 -4.56 17.97 -2.51
C VAL A 248 -3.56 18.94 -3.08
N ASN A 249 -4.04 20.06 -3.61
CA ASN A 249 -3.23 20.97 -4.42
C ASN A 249 -2.53 20.22 -5.57
N GLU A 250 -1.20 20.18 -5.60
CA GLU A 250 -0.40 19.48 -6.63
C GLU A 250 0.15 18.12 -6.17
N ILE A 251 -0.20 17.68 -4.95
CA ILE A 251 0.38 16.51 -4.29
C ILE A 251 -0.62 15.36 -4.41
N VAL A 252 -0.18 14.25 -5.00
CA VAL A 252 -0.95 13.01 -5.10
C VAL A 252 -0.63 12.13 -3.90
N ILE A 253 -1.67 11.72 -3.17
CA ILE A 253 -1.56 10.89 -1.97
C ILE A 253 -2.30 9.57 -2.23
N GLY A 254 -1.58 8.46 -2.07
CA GLY A 254 -2.14 7.10 -2.08
C GLY A 254 -2.23 6.56 -0.66
N VAL A 255 -3.34 5.91 -0.32
CA VAL A 255 -3.59 5.38 1.03
C VAL A 255 -4.24 4.01 0.95
N THR A 256 -3.79 3.08 1.78
CA THR A 256 -4.53 1.86 2.11
C THR A 256 -4.50 1.63 3.62
N ALA A 257 -5.62 1.17 4.19
CA ALA A 257 -5.70 0.81 5.61
C ALA A 257 -5.31 -0.66 5.87
N THR A 258 -5.16 -1.45 4.80
CA THR A 258 -4.79 -2.87 4.86
C THR A 258 -3.29 -3.01 5.12
N ASP A 259 -2.89 -3.90 6.02
CA ASP A 259 -1.48 -4.10 6.40
C ASP A 259 -0.69 -4.93 5.38
N VAL A 260 -0.68 -4.43 4.14
CA VAL A 260 -0.01 -5.05 2.98
C VAL A 260 1.49 -5.21 3.20
N LEU A 261 2.12 -4.29 3.94
CA LEU A 261 3.54 -4.39 4.29
C LEU A 261 3.79 -5.63 5.15
N PHE A 262 3.00 -5.84 6.21
CA PHE A 262 3.15 -7.02 7.05
C PHE A 262 2.84 -8.30 6.29
N HIS A 263 1.83 -8.30 5.41
CA HIS A 263 1.46 -9.45 4.59
C HIS A 263 2.57 -9.84 3.61
N LEU A 264 3.06 -8.89 2.81
CA LEU A 264 4.18 -9.12 1.90
C LEU A 264 5.44 -9.57 2.66
N SER A 265 5.67 -9.01 3.85
CA SER A 265 6.85 -9.37 4.65
C SER A 265 6.90 -10.84 5.06
N LYS A 266 5.75 -11.53 5.13
CA LYS A 266 5.64 -12.95 5.50
C LYS A 266 5.90 -13.89 4.32
N GLU A 267 5.63 -13.43 3.10
CA GLU A 267 5.65 -14.24 1.88
C GLU A 267 6.80 -13.87 0.92
N GLU A 268 7.50 -12.76 1.16
CA GLU A 268 8.66 -12.35 0.36
C GLU A 268 9.85 -13.30 0.56
N VAL A 269 10.40 -13.78 -0.56
CA VAL A 269 11.71 -14.43 -0.64
C VAL A 269 12.70 -13.45 -1.21
N PHE A 270 13.81 -13.26 -0.50
CA PHE A 270 14.81 -12.27 -0.85
C PHE A 270 16.22 -12.83 -0.68
N LYS A 271 17.10 -12.47 -1.62
CA LYS A 271 18.53 -12.73 -1.60
C LYS A 271 19.26 -11.45 -1.95
N GLN A 272 20.35 -11.16 -1.24
CA GLN A 272 21.23 -10.03 -1.52
C GLN A 272 22.68 -10.43 -1.25
N SER A 273 23.60 -9.74 -1.92
CA SER A 273 25.04 -9.94 -1.76
C SER A 273 25.46 -9.70 -0.31
N GLU A 274 26.41 -10.50 0.17
CA GLU A 274 26.96 -10.34 1.53
C GLU A 274 27.57 -8.94 1.72
N GLY A 275 27.37 -8.35 2.90
CA GLY A 275 27.91 -7.03 3.25
C GLY A 275 27.06 -5.82 2.82
N VAL A 276 25.97 -6.02 2.07
CA VAL A 276 25.05 -4.93 1.70
C VAL A 276 23.96 -4.76 2.76
N ARG A 277 23.78 -3.52 3.24
CA ARG A 277 22.72 -3.19 4.20
C ARG A 277 21.35 -3.37 3.56
N THR A 278 20.49 -4.16 4.19
CA THR A 278 19.14 -4.43 3.70
C THR A 278 18.15 -3.37 4.20
N ASP A 279 17.31 -2.86 3.30
CA ASP A 279 16.17 -2.01 3.64
C ASP A 279 14.86 -2.74 3.35
N ARG A 280 14.48 -3.64 4.25
CA ARG A 280 13.27 -4.46 4.10
C ARG A 280 12.01 -3.60 3.90
N LEU A 281 11.82 -2.57 4.71
CA LEU A 281 10.60 -1.75 4.64
C LEU A 281 10.54 -0.92 3.35
N GLY A 282 11.66 -0.33 2.94
CA GLY A 282 11.74 0.38 1.66
C GLY A 282 11.47 -0.55 0.47
N ARG A 283 12.00 -1.77 0.51
CA ARG A 283 11.77 -2.79 -0.53
C ARG A 283 10.32 -3.25 -0.60
N LEU A 284 9.67 -3.48 0.54
CA LEU A 284 8.26 -3.85 0.57
C LEU A 284 7.37 -2.73 0.00
N ALA A 285 7.63 -1.47 0.34
CA ALA A 285 6.93 -0.33 -0.26
C ALA A 285 7.21 -0.21 -1.77
N ASN A 286 8.44 -0.52 -2.20
CA ASN A 286 8.84 -0.50 -3.61
C ASN A 286 8.01 -1.48 -4.45
N HIS A 287 7.76 -2.68 -3.92
CA HIS A 287 6.93 -3.68 -4.59
C HIS A 287 5.54 -3.15 -4.94
N LEU A 288 4.91 -2.35 -4.06
CA LEU A 288 3.60 -1.77 -4.37
C LEU A 288 3.67 -0.83 -5.57
N ILE A 289 4.66 0.07 -5.58
CA ILE A 289 4.85 1.07 -6.65
C ILE A 289 5.15 0.36 -7.97
N GLU A 290 6.06 -0.61 -7.96
CA GLU A 290 6.44 -1.39 -9.15
C GLU A 290 5.28 -2.21 -9.71
N GLN A 291 4.44 -2.76 -8.84
CA GLN A 291 3.23 -3.51 -9.22
C GLN A 291 2.03 -2.62 -9.49
N ARG A 292 2.14 -1.31 -9.25
CA ARG A 292 1.05 -0.33 -9.38
C ARG A 292 -0.24 -0.78 -8.70
N SER A 293 -0.11 -1.42 -7.53
CA SER A 293 -1.25 -1.93 -6.79
C SER A 293 -1.09 -1.65 -5.31
N PHE A 294 -2.17 -1.24 -4.66
CA PHE A 294 -2.24 -1.14 -3.21
C PHE A 294 -2.16 -2.51 -2.52
N TYR A 295 -2.39 -3.60 -3.25
CA TYR A 295 -2.30 -4.96 -2.73
C TYR A 295 -1.92 -5.96 -3.83
N PRO A 296 -0.61 -6.12 -4.12
CA PRO A 296 -0.15 -7.02 -5.19
C PRO A 296 0.00 -8.49 -4.75
N LEU A 297 -0.08 -8.79 -3.45
CA LEU A 297 0.05 -10.15 -2.92
C LEU A 297 -1.14 -11.01 -3.39
N TYR A 298 -0.86 -12.13 -4.05
CA TYR A 298 -1.89 -13.07 -4.47
C TYR A 298 -1.41 -14.53 -4.40
N PRO A 299 -2.18 -15.45 -3.77
CA PRO A 299 -3.44 -15.22 -3.05
C PRO A 299 -3.31 -14.23 -1.88
N PRO A 300 -4.39 -13.51 -1.50
CA PRO A 300 -4.32 -12.55 -0.42
C PRO A 300 -4.06 -13.23 0.92
N ALA A 301 -3.56 -12.48 1.91
CA ALA A 301 -3.47 -12.97 3.28
C ALA A 301 -4.86 -13.39 3.78
N MET A 302 -4.92 -14.43 4.61
CA MET A 302 -6.18 -15.05 5.08
C MET A 302 -7.18 -14.06 5.72
N GLU A 303 -6.67 -12.97 6.30
CA GLU A 303 -7.47 -11.91 6.93
C GLU A 303 -8.04 -10.86 5.95
N VAL A 304 -7.71 -10.96 4.65
CA VAL A 304 -8.15 -10.02 3.61
C VAL A 304 -9.13 -10.72 2.68
N ASN A 305 -10.41 -10.36 2.79
CA ASN A 305 -11.45 -10.81 1.87
C ASN A 305 -11.38 -9.98 0.58
N LEU A 306 -10.56 -10.42 -0.38
CA LEU A 306 -10.37 -9.73 -1.64
C LEU A 306 -11.50 -10.05 -2.64
N GLU A 307 -12.26 -9.04 -3.04
CA GLU A 307 -13.21 -9.12 -4.16
C GLU A 307 -12.45 -9.01 -5.49
N THR A 308 -12.08 -10.18 -6.03
CA THR A 308 -11.26 -10.26 -7.25
C THR A 308 -11.93 -9.62 -8.47
N SER A 309 -13.26 -9.53 -8.53
CA SER A 309 -13.96 -8.86 -9.64
C SER A 309 -13.73 -7.34 -9.67
N ARG A 310 -13.24 -6.74 -8.58
CA ARG A 310 -12.95 -5.29 -8.43
C ARG A 310 -11.46 -4.99 -8.27
N ILE A 311 -10.60 -5.85 -8.77
CA ILE A 311 -9.14 -5.69 -8.67
C ILE A 311 -8.63 -4.40 -9.35
N ASP A 312 -9.38 -3.86 -10.31
CA ASP A 312 -9.13 -2.57 -10.97
C ASP A 312 -9.07 -1.41 -9.96
N LYS A 313 -9.83 -1.49 -8.85
CA LYS A 313 -9.82 -0.46 -7.80
C LYS A 313 -8.58 -0.47 -6.93
N LEU A 314 -7.76 -1.52 -7.02
CA LEU A 314 -6.49 -1.60 -6.33
C LEU A 314 -5.36 -0.97 -7.13
N GLU A 315 -5.59 -0.67 -8.41
CA GLU A 315 -4.59 -0.11 -9.30
C GLU A 315 -4.24 1.34 -8.93
N MET A 316 -2.94 1.63 -8.91
CA MET A 316 -2.42 2.98 -8.81
C MET A 316 -2.25 3.56 -10.22
N ALA A 317 -3.17 4.47 -10.59
CA ALA A 317 -3.17 5.11 -11.91
C ALA A 317 -1.87 5.91 -12.19
N CYS A 318 -1.20 6.39 -11.14
CA CYS A 318 0.14 6.96 -11.20
C CYS A 318 0.88 6.69 -9.88
N THR A 319 2.22 6.81 -9.89
CA THR A 319 2.98 6.79 -8.65
C THR A 319 2.59 7.99 -7.80
N PRO A 320 2.06 7.80 -6.58
CA PRO A 320 1.71 8.90 -5.70
C PRO A 320 2.98 9.61 -5.20
N ASP A 321 2.88 10.90 -4.92
CA ASP A 321 3.99 11.63 -4.31
C ASP A 321 4.18 11.21 -2.84
N ILE A 322 3.07 10.85 -2.16
CA ILE A 322 3.08 10.31 -0.79
C ILE A 322 2.25 9.02 -0.75
N LEU A 323 2.84 7.93 -0.26
CA LEU A 323 2.18 6.63 -0.10
C LEU A 323 2.07 6.29 1.40
N ILE A 324 0.85 6.33 1.94
CA ILE A 324 0.58 6.05 3.35
C ILE A 324 0.20 4.57 3.52
N LEU A 325 1.04 3.85 4.27
CA LEU A 325 0.98 2.40 4.48
C LEU A 325 1.00 2.07 5.99
N PRO A 326 -0.11 2.26 6.72
CA PRO A 326 -0.18 1.91 8.12
C PRO A 326 0.04 0.42 8.35
N SER A 327 0.93 0.10 9.28
CA SER A 327 1.33 -1.28 9.57
C SER A 327 1.66 -1.45 11.05
N ASP A 328 1.48 -2.68 11.55
CA ASP A 328 1.96 -3.09 12.88
C ASP A 328 3.49 -3.19 12.97
N MET A 329 4.18 -3.11 11.81
CA MET A 329 5.64 -2.98 11.74
C MET A 329 6.12 -1.64 12.31
N LYS A 330 7.45 -1.49 12.47
CA LYS A 330 8.05 -0.22 12.92
C LYS A 330 7.65 0.92 11.98
N PHE A 331 7.27 2.07 12.56
CA PHE A 331 7.01 3.29 11.80
C PHE A 331 8.24 3.69 10.98
N PHE A 332 8.02 4.29 9.81
CA PHE A 332 9.10 4.76 8.94
C PHE A 332 8.59 5.84 7.97
N ALA A 333 9.53 6.63 7.47
CA ALA A 333 9.35 7.49 6.31
C ALA A 333 10.56 7.30 5.39
N LYS A 334 10.34 6.92 4.13
CA LYS A 334 11.39 6.57 3.17
C LYS A 334 11.01 7.04 1.76
N ILE A 335 11.98 7.55 1.02
CA ILE A 335 11.81 7.82 -0.41
C ILE A 335 12.04 6.52 -1.19
N VAL A 336 11.06 6.11 -1.98
CA VAL A 336 11.06 4.89 -2.78
C VAL A 336 10.47 5.23 -4.15
N ASN A 337 11.24 5.07 -5.23
CA ASN A 337 10.84 5.44 -6.60
C ASN A 337 10.18 6.84 -6.68
N ASP A 338 10.86 7.86 -6.12
CA ASP A 338 10.40 9.25 -6.05
C ASP A 338 9.08 9.49 -5.28
N SER A 339 8.59 8.47 -4.56
CA SER A 339 7.44 8.55 -3.66
C SER A 339 7.90 8.54 -2.20
N LEU A 340 7.30 9.38 -1.36
CA LEU A 340 7.45 9.32 0.09
C LEU A 340 6.53 8.23 0.66
N ALA A 341 7.09 7.05 0.93
CA ALA A 341 6.40 5.96 1.62
C ALA A 341 6.46 6.16 3.14
N VAL A 342 5.29 6.16 3.79
CA VAL A 342 5.13 6.44 5.23
C VAL A 342 4.30 5.37 5.92
N ASN A 343 4.85 4.75 6.95
CA ASN A 343 4.08 4.03 7.95
C ASN A 343 3.97 4.90 9.21
N PRO A 344 2.79 5.50 9.51
CA PRO A 344 2.59 6.30 10.72
C PRO A 344 2.63 5.46 12.01
N GLY A 345 2.55 4.13 11.90
CA GLY A 345 2.28 3.23 13.00
C GLY A 345 0.81 3.27 13.42
N ARG A 346 0.53 2.69 14.60
CA ARG A 346 -0.80 2.65 15.22
C ARG A 346 -0.83 3.70 16.33
N LEU A 347 -1.93 4.44 16.46
CA LEU A 347 -2.10 5.46 17.50
C LEU A 347 -2.18 4.84 18.90
N THR A 348 -2.69 3.62 19.00
CA THR A 348 -2.73 2.85 20.25
C THR A 348 -2.19 1.45 20.02
N LYS A 349 -1.37 0.96 20.95
CA LYS A 349 -0.82 -0.40 20.96
C LYS A 349 -1.22 -1.10 22.26
N ALA A 350 -2.30 -1.87 22.21
CA ALA A 350 -2.92 -2.52 23.38
C ALA A 350 -3.20 -1.51 24.50
N LEU A 351 -2.39 -1.49 25.56
CA LEU A 351 -2.52 -0.57 26.71
C LEU A 351 -1.61 0.67 26.60
N SER A 352 -0.73 0.73 25.60
CA SER A 352 0.26 1.79 25.44
C SER A 352 -0.12 2.80 24.36
N ALA A 353 0.29 4.05 24.54
CA ALA A 353 0.25 5.05 23.49
C ALA A 353 1.17 4.66 22.33
N GLY A 354 0.71 4.91 21.12
CA GLY A 354 1.43 4.61 19.89
C GLY A 354 1.97 5.88 19.24
N THR A 355 1.89 5.96 17.91
CA THR A 355 2.47 7.03 17.11
C THR A 355 1.48 7.56 16.07
N TYR A 356 1.75 8.77 15.59
CA TYR A 356 1.12 9.39 14.42
C TYR A 356 2.22 10.05 13.59
N CYS A 357 1.90 10.55 12.40
CA CYS A 357 2.87 11.23 11.53
C CYS A 357 2.40 12.65 11.19
N GLN A 358 3.34 13.60 11.17
CA GLN A 358 3.15 14.94 10.62
C GLN A 358 4.04 15.10 9.38
N ILE A 359 3.43 15.56 8.29
CA ILE A 359 4.08 15.75 7.01
C ILE A 359 3.92 17.22 6.61
N SER A 360 5.04 17.93 6.55
CA SER A 360 5.11 19.32 6.12
C SER A 360 5.59 19.39 4.67
N VAL A 361 4.72 19.82 3.76
CA VAL A 361 5.08 19.99 2.35
C VAL A 361 5.29 21.47 2.03
N ALA A 362 6.54 21.87 1.86
CA ALA A 362 6.91 23.23 1.53
C ALA A 362 6.25 23.70 0.22
N GLY A 363 5.78 24.95 0.20
CA GLY A 363 5.31 25.60 -1.01
C GLY A 363 6.40 25.66 -2.07
N ILE A 364 6.01 25.51 -3.34
CA ILE A 364 6.96 25.67 -4.46
C ILE A 364 7.20 27.16 -4.64
N ASP A 365 8.34 27.66 -4.18
CA ASP A 365 8.78 29.01 -4.49
C ASP A 365 9.19 29.08 -5.97
N ARG A 366 8.30 29.62 -6.82
CA ARG A 366 8.52 29.70 -8.28
C ARG A 366 9.61 30.71 -8.66
N SER A 367 10.17 31.46 -7.70
CA SER A 367 11.20 32.48 -7.93
C SER A 367 12.62 31.91 -8.05
N HIS A 368 12.89 30.72 -7.47
CA HIS A 368 14.20 30.09 -7.50
C HIS A 368 14.11 28.66 -8.01
N GLY A 369 14.73 28.40 -9.17
CA GLY A 369 14.84 27.07 -9.75
C GLY A 369 15.45 26.08 -8.74
N VAL A 370 14.58 25.19 -8.24
CA VAL A 370 14.87 23.94 -7.54
C VAL A 370 15.82 24.06 -6.33
N LYS A 371 15.22 24.06 -5.13
CA LYS A 371 15.67 23.32 -3.91
C LYS A 371 14.70 23.62 -2.75
N SER A 372 13.62 22.85 -2.64
CA SER A 372 12.81 22.82 -1.41
C SER A 372 12.94 21.43 -0.79
N ALA A 373 13.72 21.33 0.29
CA ALA A 373 13.79 20.15 1.13
C ALA A 373 12.56 20.14 2.05
N GLY A 374 11.70 19.11 1.93
CA GLY A 374 10.65 18.87 2.91
C GLY A 374 11.27 18.45 4.24
N VAL A 375 10.80 19.03 5.34
CA VAL A 375 11.21 18.62 6.69
C VAL A 375 10.22 17.57 7.16
N LEU A 376 10.70 16.34 7.40
CA LEU A 376 9.94 15.28 8.04
C LEU A 376 10.19 15.34 9.55
N ARG A 377 9.14 15.53 10.35
CA ARG A 377 9.16 15.29 11.79
C ARG A 377 8.41 13.97 12.04
N CYS A 378 9.15 12.93 12.40
CA CYS A 378 8.60 11.62 12.79
C CYS A 378 8.49 11.51 14.30
#